data_AF-A0A1Q7ZGD2-F1
#
_entry.id   AF-A0A1Q7ZGD2-F1
#
_cell.length_a   1.000
_cell.length_b   1.000
_cell.length_c   1.000
_cell.angle_alpha   90.00
_cell.angle_beta   90.00
_cell.angle_gamma   90.00
#
_symmetry.space_group_name_H-M   'P 1'
#
loop_
_entity.id
_entity.type
_entity.pdbx_description
1 polymer ?
#
loop_
_entity_poly.entity_id
_entity_poly.type
_entity_poly.pdbx_seq_one_letter_code
_entity_poly.pdbx_strand_id
1 'polypeptide(L)'
;MAKGSDVPVTSLPIIQKAGEEEEKGKIEDAITLYETAIKEKKVDEYPFDRLMIIYRKLKKYKDELRVINKGIRVFEDFYKRQSAKPGAGKKKLADLSNAFMKTARLNDKKGRPLYQPEPIARWLKRKAVVEKKLK
;
A
#
# COMPACT_ATOMS: atom_id res chain seq x y z
N MET A 1 31.52 -21.20 18.15
CA MET A 1 31.38 -20.48 16.87
C MET A 1 29.92 -20.44 16.49
N ALA A 2 29.50 -19.32 15.89
CA ALA A 2 28.14 -18.80 15.81
C ALA A 2 27.09 -19.73 15.16
N LYS A 3 25.84 -19.58 15.62
CA LYS A 3 24.66 -19.28 14.79
C LYS A 3 23.59 -18.66 15.67
N GLY A 4 23.74 -17.35 15.89
CA GLY A 4 22.65 -16.50 16.34
C GLY A 4 21.77 -16.12 15.15
N SER A 5 20.53 -15.78 15.48
CA SER A 5 19.48 -15.13 14.67
C SER A 5 18.87 -15.92 13.51
N ASP A 6 17.76 -16.60 13.80
CA ASP A 6 16.66 -16.71 12.84
C ASP A 6 15.30 -16.53 13.55
N VAL A 7 15.24 -15.49 14.40
CA VAL A 7 13.98 -15.02 14.96
C VAL A 7 13.37 -14.07 13.93
N PRO A 8 12.12 -14.26 13.49
CA PRO A 8 11.47 -13.31 12.59
C PRO A 8 11.33 -11.99 13.34
N VAL A 9 12.25 -11.05 13.07
CA VAL A 9 12.20 -9.72 13.65
C VAL A 9 10.88 -9.13 13.22
N THR A 10 10.08 -8.81 14.22
CA THR A 10 8.79 -8.18 14.11
C THR A 10 8.87 -6.99 13.13
N SER A 11 7.95 -6.90 12.17
CA SER A 11 7.84 -5.74 11.26
C SER A 11 7.92 -4.35 11.92
N LEU A 12 7.46 -4.23 13.18
CA LEU A 12 7.43 -2.96 13.92
C LEU A 12 8.84 -2.39 14.20
N PRO A 13 9.80 -3.16 14.77
CA PRO A 13 11.16 -2.65 14.99
C PRO A 13 11.89 -2.25 13.69
N ILE A 14 11.63 -2.90 12.55
CA ILE A 14 12.25 -2.50 11.28
C ILE A 14 11.73 -1.14 10.81
N ILE A 15 10.42 -0.91 10.92
CA ILE A 15 9.79 0.36 10.57
C ILE A 15 10.25 1.49 11.50
N GLN A 16 10.36 1.20 12.80
CA GLN A 16 10.88 2.14 13.79
C GLN A 16 12.32 2.52 13.49
N LYS A 17 13.20 1.53 13.27
CA LYS A 17 14.60 1.75 12.90
C LYS A 17 14.73 2.54 11.59
N ALA A 18 13.86 2.28 10.61
CA ALA A 18 13.83 3.05 9.37
C ALA A 18 13.55 4.54 9.62
N GLY A 19 12.61 4.85 10.52
CA GLY A 19 12.33 6.21 10.94
C GLY A 19 13.52 6.88 11.63
N GLU A 20 14.20 6.18 12.54
CA GLU A 20 15.38 6.70 13.22
C GLU A 20 16.53 7.01 12.25
N GLU A 21 16.80 6.14 11.27
CA GLU A 21 17.83 6.40 10.27
C GLU A 21 17.40 7.54 9.31
N GLU A 22 16.10 7.66 9.01
CA GLU A 22 15.57 8.80 8.24
C GLU A 22 15.78 10.13 8.99
N GLU A 23 15.50 10.16 10.29
CA GLU A 23 15.70 11.33 11.17
C GLU A 23 17.18 11.72 11.29
N LYS A 24 18.07 10.73 11.31
CA LYS A 24 19.54 10.94 11.28
C LYS A 24 20.05 11.41 9.91
N GLY A 25 19.19 11.55 8.91
CA GLY A 25 19.56 11.96 7.55
C GLY A 25 20.20 10.85 6.72
N LYS A 26 20.23 9.60 7.21
CA LYS A 26 20.76 8.44 6.50
C LYS A 26 19.68 7.85 5.59
N ILE A 27 19.37 8.60 4.54
CA ILE A 27 18.23 8.32 3.66
C ILE A 27 18.34 6.94 2.97
N GLU A 28 19.55 6.50 2.63
CA GLU A 28 19.80 5.22 1.94
C GLU A 28 19.53 4.01 2.85
N ASP A 29 19.94 4.12 4.13
CA ASP A 29 19.66 3.11 5.15
C ASP A 29 18.15 3.03 5.43
N ALA A 30 17.50 4.18 5.56
CA ALA A 30 16.04 4.26 5.74
C ALA A 30 15.28 3.65 4.56
N ILE A 31 15.68 3.94 3.32
CA ILE A 31 15.10 3.31 2.12
C ILE A 31 15.22 1.79 2.20
N THR A 32 16.40 1.28 2.55
CA THR A 32 16.65 -0.17 2.62
C THR A 32 15.76 -0.85 3.65
N LEU A 33 15.59 -0.23 4.81
CA LEU A 33 14.74 -0.74 5.88
C LEU A 33 13.25 -0.68 5.50
N TYR A 34 12.76 0.43 4.92
CA TYR A 34 11.38 0.52 4.45
C TYR A 34 11.09 -0.45 3.29
N GLU A 35 12.03 -0.62 2.35
CA GLU A 35 11.92 -1.61 1.26
C GLU A 35 11.85 -3.04 1.79
N THR A 36 12.57 -3.32 2.88
CA THR A 36 12.48 -4.60 3.59
C THR A 36 11.10 -4.78 4.23
N ALA A 37 10.59 -3.75 4.91
CA ALA A 37 9.27 -3.79 5.54
C ALA A 37 8.14 -4.06 4.53
N ILE A 38 8.16 -3.46 3.33
CA ILE A 38 7.14 -3.72 2.29
C ILE A 38 7.29 -5.06 1.57
N LYS A 39 8.39 -5.80 1.79
CA LYS A 39 8.55 -7.18 1.31
C LYS A 39 7.96 -8.19 2.28
N GLU A 40 7.89 -7.85 3.57
CA GLU A 40 7.23 -8.68 4.56
C GLU A 40 5.74 -8.79 4.26
N LYS A 41 5.13 -9.94 4.61
CA LYS A 41 3.72 -10.23 4.31
C LYS A 41 2.72 -9.42 5.15
N LYS A 42 3.17 -8.41 5.90
CA LYS A 42 2.31 -7.57 6.71
C LYS A 42 1.81 -6.39 5.89
N VAL A 43 0.50 -6.18 5.94
CA VAL A 43 -0.16 -5.06 5.27
C VAL A 43 -0.08 -3.87 6.22
N ASP A 44 0.81 -2.93 5.91
CA ASP A 44 1.00 -1.67 6.62
C ASP A 44 1.22 -0.57 5.58
N GLU A 45 0.48 0.52 5.69
CA GLU A 45 0.53 1.65 4.77
C GLU A 45 1.78 2.51 4.97
N TYR A 46 2.26 2.61 6.22
CA TYR A 46 3.27 3.57 6.61
C TYR A 46 4.58 3.45 5.82
N PRO A 47 5.16 2.25 5.61
CA PRO A 47 6.41 2.11 4.85
C PRO A 47 6.26 2.50 3.37
N PHE A 48 5.10 2.23 2.76
CA PHE A 48 4.83 2.65 1.38
C PHE A 48 4.77 4.17 1.29
N ASP A 49 4.08 4.83 2.21
CA ASP A 49 3.98 6.28 2.26
C ASP A 49 5.34 6.97 2.43
N ARG A 50 6.16 6.46 3.35
CA ARG A 50 7.51 6.99 3.57
C ARG A 50 8.38 6.85 2.33
N LEU A 51 8.38 5.67 1.69
CA LEU A 51 9.10 5.46 0.44
C LEU A 51 8.64 6.40 -0.67
N MET A 52 7.32 6.65 -0.80
CA MET A 52 6.82 7.62 -1.78
C MET A 52 7.35 9.03 -1.51
N ILE A 53 7.35 9.48 -0.25
CA ILE A 53 7.87 10.80 0.14
C ILE A 53 9.37 10.90 -0.17
N ILE A 54 10.15 9.88 0.21
CA ILE A 54 11.60 9.85 0.01
C ILE A 54 11.94 9.84 -1.47
N TYR A 55 11.35 8.94 -2.27
CA TYR A 55 11.61 8.89 -3.71
C TYR A 55 11.16 10.14 -4.45
N ARG A 56 10.06 10.78 -4.00
CA ARG A 56 9.65 12.10 -4.50
C ARG A 56 10.71 13.16 -4.24
N LYS A 57 11.24 13.25 -3.02
CA LYS A 57 12.30 14.22 -2.65
C LYS A 57 13.57 13.99 -3.46
N LEU A 58 13.94 12.73 -3.68
CA LEU A 58 15.10 12.33 -4.50
C LEU A 58 14.84 12.42 -6.02
N LYS A 59 13.65 12.84 -6.45
CA LYS A 59 13.21 12.86 -7.87
C LYS A 59 13.35 11.50 -8.57
N LYS A 60 13.34 10.39 -7.82
CA LYS A 60 13.38 9.02 -8.32
C LYS A 60 11.97 8.54 -8.68
N TYR A 61 11.37 9.18 -9.69
CA TYR A 61 9.96 8.94 -10.05
C TYR A 61 9.66 7.51 -10.52
N LYS A 62 10.65 6.81 -11.10
CA LYS A 62 10.51 5.39 -11.47
C LYS A 62 10.34 4.49 -10.24
N ASP A 63 11.15 4.72 -9.20
CA ASP A 63 11.06 3.98 -7.94
C ASP A 63 9.78 4.33 -7.18
N GLU A 64 9.40 5.60 -7.15
CA GLU A 64 8.13 6.03 -6.58
C GLU A 64 6.94 5.32 -7.23
N LEU A 65 6.91 5.26 -8.57
CA LEU A 65 5.85 4.57 -9.31
C LEU A 65 5.84 3.06 -9.02
N ARG A 66 7.00 2.42 -8.87
CA ARG A 66 7.12 1.00 -8.47
C ARG A 66 6.45 0.78 -7.12
N VAL A 67 6.79 1.60 -6.12
CA VAL A 67 6.24 1.49 -4.76
C VAL A 67 4.73 1.69 -4.75
N ILE A 68 4.23 2.73 -5.45
CA ILE A 68 2.78 2.98 -5.57
C ILE A 68 2.06 1.77 -6.16
N ASN A 69 2.56 1.23 -7.28
CA ASN A 69 1.95 0.06 -7.91
C ASN A 69 1.99 -1.18 -7.02
N LYS A 70 3.08 -1.39 -6.28
CA LYS A 70 3.20 -2.50 -5.32
C LYS A 70 2.20 -2.35 -4.18
N GLY A 71 2.11 -1.17 -3.57
CA GLY A 71 1.18 -0.88 -2.48
C GLY A 71 -0.27 -1.13 -2.91
N ILE A 72 -0.68 -0.60 -4.05
CA ILE A 72 -2.03 -0.83 -4.60
C ILE A 72 -2.33 -2.33 -4.71
N ARG A 73 -1.42 -3.13 -5.27
CA ARG A 73 -1.63 -4.59 -5.39
C ARG A 73 -1.77 -5.28 -4.04
N VAL A 74 -0.88 -4.96 -3.09
CA VAL A 74 -0.91 -5.56 -1.74
C VAL A 74 -2.23 -5.27 -1.04
N PHE A 75 -2.71 -4.03 -1.09
CA PHE A 75 -3.96 -3.64 -0.44
C PHE A 75 -5.20 -4.16 -1.19
N GLU A 76 -5.20 -4.17 -2.52
CA GLU A 76 -6.27 -4.81 -3.31
C GLU A 76 -6.41 -6.30 -2.94
N ASP A 77 -5.30 -7.02 -2.83
CA ASP A 77 -5.31 -8.44 -2.45
C ASP A 77 -5.75 -8.63 -0.99
N PHE A 78 -5.37 -7.73 -0.09
CA PHE A 78 -5.83 -7.72 1.29
C PHE A 78 -7.36 -7.57 1.37
N TYR A 79 -7.94 -6.57 0.69
CA TYR A 79 -9.39 -6.36 0.68
C TYR A 79 -10.14 -7.51 -0.01
N LYS A 80 -9.60 -8.06 -1.10
CA LYS A 80 -10.18 -9.25 -1.74
C LYS A 80 -10.26 -10.41 -0.75
N ARG A 81 -9.17 -10.72 -0.02
CA ARG A 81 -9.16 -11.78 1.00
C ARG A 81 -10.12 -11.51 2.16
N GLN A 82 -10.26 -10.24 2.55
CA GLN A 82 -11.19 -9.84 3.62
C GLN A 82 -12.66 -9.99 3.18
N SER A 83 -12.97 -9.65 1.93
CA SER A 83 -14.31 -9.79 1.34
C SER A 83 -14.68 -11.23 0.97
N ALA A 84 -13.70 -12.09 0.67
CA ALA A 84 -13.88 -13.49 0.29
C ALA A 84 -14.24 -14.44 1.46
N LYS A 85 -14.50 -13.93 2.68
CA LYS A 85 -15.05 -14.70 3.80
C LYS A 85 -16.56 -14.46 3.96
N PRO A 86 -17.44 -15.12 3.18
CA PRO A 86 -18.87 -15.08 3.45
C PRO A 86 -19.22 -16.09 4.56
N GLY A 87 -19.61 -15.57 5.73
CA GLY A 87 -20.63 -16.26 6.53
C GLY A 87 -21.96 -16.18 5.79
N ALA A 88 -22.75 -17.26 5.78
CA ALA A 88 -23.96 -17.44 4.97
C ALA A 88 -25.00 -16.29 5.06
N GLY A 89 -25.00 -15.49 6.13
CA GLY A 89 -25.92 -14.36 6.32
C GLY A 89 -25.61 -13.06 5.55
N LYS A 90 -24.45 -12.92 4.90
CA LYS A 90 -24.01 -11.62 4.30
C LYS A 90 -24.26 -11.45 2.80
N LYS A 91 -24.71 -12.48 2.08
CA LYS A 91 -24.96 -12.40 0.61
C LYS A 91 -26.03 -11.36 0.27
N LYS A 92 -27.18 -11.39 0.94
CA LYS A 92 -28.28 -10.43 0.70
C LYS A 92 -27.84 -8.98 0.93
N LEU A 93 -27.03 -8.72 1.95
CA LEU A 93 -26.50 -7.39 2.25
C LEU A 93 -25.47 -6.94 1.20
N ALA A 94 -24.62 -7.85 0.72
CA ALA A 94 -23.70 -7.57 -0.37
C ALA A 94 -24.46 -7.29 -1.69
N ASP A 95 -25.52 -8.03 -1.99
CA ASP A 95 -26.35 -7.82 -3.17
C ASP A 95 -27.09 -6.48 -3.13
N LEU A 96 -27.64 -6.11 -1.96
CA LEU A 96 -28.25 -4.80 -1.73
C LEU A 96 -27.24 -3.66 -1.86
N SER A 97 -26.05 -3.82 -1.27
CA SER A 97 -24.96 -2.85 -1.37
C SER A 97 -24.52 -2.67 -2.83
N ASN A 98 -24.35 -3.76 -3.58
CA ASN A 98 -23.99 -3.73 -5.00
C ASN A 98 -25.09 -3.07 -5.85
N ALA A 99 -26.36 -3.36 -5.57
CA ALA A 99 -27.50 -2.74 -6.25
C ALA A 99 -27.58 -1.23 -5.98
N PHE A 100 -27.32 -0.80 -4.74
CA PHE A 100 -27.24 0.61 -4.38
C PHE A 100 -26.07 1.31 -5.09
N MET A 101 -24.87 0.72 -5.08
CA MET A 101 -23.70 1.29 -5.77
C MET A 101 -23.93 1.42 -7.29
N LYS A 102 -24.64 0.47 -7.91
CA LYS A 102 -25.00 0.49 -9.34
C LYS A 102 -26.03 1.57 -9.65
N THR A 103 -27.07 1.71 -8.83
CA THR A 103 -28.14 2.71 -9.04
C THR A 103 -27.68 4.13 -8.73
N ALA A 104 -26.85 4.31 -7.71
CA ALA A 104 -26.26 5.59 -7.34
C ALA A 104 -25.17 6.09 -8.30
N ARG A 105 -24.87 5.36 -9.39
CA ARG A 105 -23.75 5.64 -10.32
C ARG A 105 -22.41 5.80 -9.60
N LEU A 106 -22.24 5.12 -8.48
CA LEU A 106 -20.99 5.08 -7.72
C LEU A 106 -19.99 4.09 -8.34
N ASN A 107 -20.09 3.82 -9.64
CA ASN A 107 -19.10 3.09 -10.42
C ASN A 107 -18.69 3.93 -11.64
N ASP A 108 -17.39 3.97 -11.95
CA ASP A 108 -16.87 4.60 -13.17
C ASP A 108 -17.37 3.83 -14.42
N LYS A 109 -17.28 4.45 -15.61
CA LYS A 109 -17.63 3.85 -16.92
C LYS A 109 -16.94 2.51 -17.20
N LYS A 110 -15.87 2.19 -16.44
CA LYS A 110 -15.11 0.93 -16.48
C LYS A 110 -15.56 -0.11 -15.44
N GLY A 111 -16.66 0.13 -14.71
CA GLY A 111 -17.18 -0.78 -13.69
C GLY A 111 -16.40 -0.80 -12.38
N ARG A 112 -15.55 0.21 -12.12
CA ARG A 112 -14.76 0.32 -10.88
C ARG A 112 -15.55 1.07 -9.82
N PRO A 113 -15.56 0.63 -8.54
CA PRO A 113 -16.14 1.40 -7.44
C PRO A 113 -15.56 2.82 -7.37
N LEU A 114 -16.42 3.85 -7.32
CA LEU A 114 -16.01 5.24 -7.02
C LEU A 114 -15.44 5.34 -5.61
N TYR A 115 -15.95 4.51 -4.69
CA TYR A 115 -15.36 4.37 -3.36
C TYR A 115 -14.24 3.34 -3.40
N GLN A 116 -13.00 3.81 -3.34
CA GLN A 116 -11.83 2.97 -3.08
C GLN A 116 -11.44 3.13 -1.62
N PRO A 117 -11.26 2.02 -0.88
CA PRO A 117 -10.79 2.10 0.49
C PRO A 117 -9.41 2.78 0.54
N GLU A 118 -9.20 3.66 1.51
CA GLU A 118 -7.87 4.20 1.80
C GLU A 118 -6.95 3.03 2.22
N PRO A 119 -5.72 2.93 1.70
CA PRO A 119 -4.95 4.01 1.05
C PRO A 119 -5.01 4.08 -0.49
N ILE A 120 -5.78 3.20 -1.14
CA ILE A 120 -5.72 3.01 -2.60
C ILE A 120 -6.12 4.28 -3.35
N ALA A 121 -7.16 4.97 -2.89
CA ALA A 121 -7.66 6.20 -3.52
C ALA A 121 -6.58 7.28 -3.59
N ARG A 122 -5.92 7.56 -2.47
CA ARG A 122 -4.84 8.55 -2.38
C ARG A 122 -3.63 8.14 -3.22
N TRP A 123 -3.26 6.86 -3.22
CA TRP A 123 -2.16 6.34 -4.02
C TRP A 123 -2.42 6.42 -5.53
N LEU A 124 -3.66 6.19 -6.00
CA LEU A 124 -4.01 6.39 -7.42
C LEU A 124 -3.92 7.86 -7.85
N LYS A 125 -4.36 8.79 -7.01
CA LYS A 125 -4.17 10.23 -7.28
C LYS A 125 -2.69 10.56 -7.42
N ARG A 126 -1.84 10.03 -6.53
CA ARG A 126 -0.39 10.24 -6.61
C ARG A 126 0.21 9.59 -7.85
N LYS A 127 -0.20 8.36 -8.18
CA LYS A 127 0.23 7.63 -9.38
C LYS A 127 0.08 8.48 -10.64
N ALA A 128 -1.10 9.07 -10.84
CA ALA A 128 -1.39 9.90 -12.00
C ALA A 128 -0.46 11.12 -12.11
N VAL A 129 -0.03 11.69 -10.97
CA VAL A 129 0.94 12.80 -10.96
C VAL A 129 2.34 12.31 -11.32
N VAL A 130 2.77 11.17 -10.78
CA VAL A 130 4.10 10.59 -11.07
C VAL A 130 4.21 10.16 -12.52
N GLU A 131 3.16 9.57 -13.09
CA GLU A 131 3.10 9.21 -14.52
C GLU A 131 3.27 10.43 -15.43
N LYS A 132 2.71 11.58 -15.07
CA LYS A 132 2.93 12.84 -15.81
C LYS A 132 4.37 13.35 -15.71
N LYS A 133 5.10 13.02 -14.64
CA LYS A 133 6.52 13.41 -14.46
C LYS A 133 7.49 12.50 -15.21
N LEU A 134 7.02 11.35 -15.69
CA LEU A 134 7.80 10.36 -16.45
C LEU A 134 7.56 10.44 -17.96
N LYS A 135 6.57 11.23 -18.39
CA LYS A 135 6.35 11.61 -19.80
C LYS A 135 7.24 12.79 -20.14
#